data_AF-A0A1F8JVQ5-F1
#
_entry.id   AF-A0A1F8JVQ5-F1
#
_cell.length_a   1.000
_cell.length_b   1.000
_cell.length_c   1.000
_cell.angle_alpha   90.00
_cell.angle_beta   90.00
_cell.angle_gamma   90.00
#
_symmetry.space_group_name_H-M   'P 1'
#
loop_
_entity.id
_entity.type
_entity.pdbx_description
1 polymer ?
#
loop_
_entity_poly.entity_id
_entity_poly.type
_entity_poly.pdbx_seq_one_letter_code
_entity_poly.pdbx_strand_id
1 'polypeptide(L)'
;MAEKPEKLSFLEAKEDTIENLDAIKFRLNRCIEEGMIDEDAAHYNELLDLLDEALLAQEWDELLEAIAKAKTLEIDIASWLARHGQTSISLPWPKRPSR
;
A
#
# COMPACT_ATOMS: atom_id res chain seq x y z
N MET A 1 21.30 -25.16 3.81
CA MET A 1 20.72 -24.32 4.88
C MET A 1 19.35 -23.91 4.37
N ALA A 2 18.27 -24.45 4.92
CA ALA A 2 16.93 -24.06 4.50
C ALA A 2 16.56 -22.81 5.30
N GLU A 3 16.48 -21.66 4.63
CA GLU A 3 15.80 -20.50 5.19
C GLU A 3 14.39 -20.93 5.59
N LYS A 4 13.99 -20.65 6.83
CA LYS A 4 12.68 -21.08 7.34
C LYS A 4 11.62 -20.54 6.39
N PRO A 5 10.72 -21.37 5.85
CA PRO A 5 9.75 -20.95 4.82
C PRO A 5 8.93 -19.74 5.27
N GLU A 6 8.65 -19.63 6.57
CA GLU A 6 7.93 -18.50 7.16
C GLU A 6 8.67 -17.15 7.08
N LYS A 7 10.01 -17.16 7.12
CA LYS A 7 10.82 -15.94 6.98
C LYS A 7 10.89 -15.49 5.52
N LEU A 8 11.03 -16.44 4.60
CA LEU A 8 11.03 -16.14 3.17
C LEU A 8 9.68 -15.52 2.76
N SER A 9 8.57 -16.16 3.15
CA SER A 9 7.23 -15.65 2.84
C SER A 9 6.93 -14.29 3.48
N PHE A 10 7.52 -14.00 4.65
CA PHE A 10 7.41 -12.67 5.25
C PHE A 10 8.11 -11.61 4.39
N LEU A 11 9.34 -11.89 3.94
CA LEU A 11 10.11 -10.96 3.13
C LEU A 11 9.44 -10.74 1.77
N GLU A 12 8.95 -11.79 1.12
CA GLU A 12 8.18 -11.71 -0.13
C GLU A 12 6.91 -10.87 0.07
N ALA A 13 6.12 -11.14 1.11
CA ALA A 13 4.92 -10.35 1.40
C ALA A 13 5.22 -8.89 1.74
N LYS A 14 6.36 -8.62 2.38
CA LYS A 14 6.79 -7.25 2.66
C LYS A 14 7.15 -6.51 1.38
N GLU A 15 7.89 -7.16 0.48
CA GLU A 15 8.22 -6.63 -0.84
C GLU A 15 6.95 -6.34 -1.67
N ASP A 16 6.04 -7.31 -1.77
CA ASP A 16 4.75 -7.15 -2.47
C ASP A 16 3.93 -5.97 -1.90
N THR A 17 3.95 -5.80 -0.57
CA THR A 17 3.23 -4.69 0.10
C THR A 17 3.81 -3.33 -0.28
N ILE A 18 5.14 -3.22 -0.31
CA ILE A 18 5.84 -1.99 -0.69
C ILE A 18 5.59 -1.68 -2.17
N GLU A 19 5.68 -2.68 -3.06
CA GLU A 19 5.38 -2.50 -4.49
C GLU A 19 3.94 -2.03 -4.73
N ASN A 20 2.97 -2.59 -3.99
CA ASN A 20 1.59 -2.14 -4.04
C ASN A 20 1.45 -0.67 -3.60
N LEU A 21 2.07 -0.28 -2.49
CA LEU A 21 2.05 1.11 -2.01
C LEU A 21 2.73 2.08 -3.01
N ASP A 22 3.84 1.67 -3.61
CA ASP A 22 4.52 2.46 -4.66
C ASP A 22 3.65 2.60 -5.93
N ALA A 23 2.88 1.57 -6.28
CA ALA A 23 1.92 1.64 -7.39
C ALA A 23 0.80 2.67 -7.11
N ILE A 24 0.29 2.72 -5.87
CA ILE A 24 -0.65 3.77 -5.44
C ILE A 24 0.00 5.14 -5.56
N LYS A 25 1.24 5.28 -5.07
CA LYS A 25 2.01 6.53 -5.08
C LYS A 25 2.20 7.08 -6.47
N PHE A 26 2.60 6.21 -7.40
CA PHE A 26 2.78 6.56 -8.79
C PHE A 26 1.49 7.09 -9.41
N ARG A 27 0.35 6.44 -9.12
CA ARG A 27 -0.96 6.90 -9.61
C ARG A 27 -1.38 8.23 -9.02
N LEU A 28 -1.27 8.39 -7.71
CA LEU A 28 -1.58 9.66 -7.04
C LEU A 28 -0.74 10.80 -7.61
N ASN A 29 0.58 10.60 -7.75
CA ASN A 29 1.46 11.59 -8.36
C ASN A 29 1.01 11.96 -9.78
N ARG A 30 0.65 10.98 -10.61
CA ARG A 30 0.16 11.25 -11.96
C ARG A 30 -1.12 12.07 -11.97
N CYS A 31 -2.05 11.79 -11.05
CA CYS A 31 -3.28 12.56 -10.90
C CYS A 31 -2.99 14.00 -10.45
N ILE A 32 -2.05 14.19 -9.52
CA ILE A 32 -1.60 15.51 -9.06
C ILE A 32 -0.93 16.29 -10.22
N GLU A 33 -0.07 15.64 -11.00
CA GLU A 33 0.57 16.22 -12.19
C GLU A 33 -0.45 16.60 -13.28
N GLU A 34 -1.54 15.84 -13.41
CA GLU A 34 -2.68 16.13 -14.29
C GLU A 34 -3.59 17.26 -13.75
N GLY A 35 -3.28 17.82 -12.58
CA GLY A 35 -3.96 18.96 -11.99
C GLY A 35 -5.10 18.60 -11.03
N MET A 36 -5.24 17.33 -10.63
CA MET A 36 -6.17 16.92 -9.57
C MET A 36 -5.61 17.30 -8.21
N ILE A 37 -6.46 17.84 -7.34
CA ILE A 37 -6.03 18.33 -6.03
C ILE A 37 -6.32 17.27 -4.98
N ASP A 38 -5.26 16.78 -4.35
CA ASP A 38 -5.33 16.12 -3.05
C ASP A 38 -5.30 17.22 -1.98
N GLU A 39 -6.44 17.46 -1.32
CA GLU A 39 -6.58 18.53 -0.31
C GLU A 39 -5.56 18.29 0.82
N ASP A 40 -4.70 19.29 1.06
CA ASP A 40 -3.60 19.23 2.04
C ASP A 40 -2.61 18.06 1.85
N ALA A 41 -2.57 17.45 0.66
CA ALA A 41 -1.77 16.25 0.38
C ALA A 41 -2.06 15.10 1.37
N ALA A 42 -3.29 15.00 1.87
CA ALA A 42 -3.65 14.06 2.93
C ALA A 42 -3.40 12.59 2.53
N HIS A 43 -3.90 12.19 1.35
CA HIS A 43 -3.73 10.80 0.88
C HIS A 43 -2.27 10.51 0.56
N TYR A 44 -1.56 11.49 0.00
CA TYR A 44 -0.13 11.34 -0.31
C TYR A 44 0.72 11.17 0.95
N ASN A 45 0.49 11.99 1.99
CA ASN A 45 1.24 11.91 3.24
C ASN A 45 0.95 10.60 3.99
N GLU A 46 -0.32 10.21 4.08
CA GLU A 46 -0.69 8.92 4.70
C GLU A 46 -0.06 7.73 3.96
N LEU A 47 0.05 7.81 2.63
CA LEU A 47 0.74 6.79 1.86
C LEU A 47 2.25 6.71 2.17
N LEU A 48 2.92 7.85 2.38
CA LEU A 48 4.33 7.87 2.78
C LEU A 48 4.52 7.26 4.17
N ASP A 49 3.64 7.59 5.12
CA ASP A 49 3.68 7.02 6.46
C ASP A 49 3.51 5.48 6.40
N LEU A 50 2.60 4.99 5.56
CA LEU A 50 2.40 3.55 5.37
C LEU A 50 3.57 2.83 4.69
N LEU A 51 4.25 3.50 3.74
CA LEU A 51 5.49 2.99 3.15
C LEU A 51 6.57 2.82 4.22
N ASP A 52 6.74 3.81 5.09
CA ASP A 52 7.68 3.75 6.20
C ASP A 52 7.30 2.65 7.21
N GLU A 53 6.01 2.53 7.56
CA GLU A 53 5.50 1.44 8.42
C GLU A 53 5.80 0.05 7.81
N ALA A 54 5.51 -0.14 6.52
CA ALA A 54 5.77 -1.40 5.82
C ALA A 54 7.28 -1.71 5.74
N LEU A 55 8.11 -0.71 5.48
CA LEU A 55 9.57 -0.82 5.43
C LEU A 55 10.17 -1.15 6.80
N LEU A 56 9.59 -0.64 7.88
CA LEU A 56 10.07 -0.88 9.25
C LEU A 56 9.52 -2.16 9.87
N ALA A 57 8.43 -2.73 9.34
CA ALA A 57 7.84 -3.98 9.83
C ALA A 57 8.88 -5.12 9.90
N GLN A 58 8.99 -5.75 11.05
CA GLN A 58 9.87 -6.88 11.33
C GLN A 58 9.12 -8.18 11.55
N GLU A 59 7.82 -8.10 11.85
CA GLU A 59 6.96 -9.24 12.11
C GLU A 59 5.66 -9.20 11.27
N TRP A 60 5.04 -10.38 11.08
CA TRP A 60 3.83 -10.52 10.29
C TRP A 60 2.67 -9.67 10.81
N ASP A 61 2.54 -9.52 12.13
CA ASP A 61 1.41 -8.78 12.70
C ASP A 61 1.53 -7.27 12.40
N GLU A 62 2.74 -6.71 12.44
CA GLU A 62 3.03 -5.32 12.03
C GLU A 62 2.75 -5.11 10.54
N LEU A 63 3.21 -6.04 9.70
CA LEU A 63 2.97 -5.98 8.26
C LEU A 63 1.47 -6.09 7.92
N LEU A 64 0.73 -6.95 8.61
CA LEU A 64 -0.71 -7.09 8.42
C LEU A 64 -1.48 -5.85 8.86
N GLU A 65 -1.02 -5.16 9.92
CA GLU A 65 -1.58 -3.86 10.32
C GLU A 65 -1.37 -2.83 9.22
N ALA A 66 -0.14 -2.70 8.70
CA ALA A 66 0.17 -1.80 7.60
C ALA A 66 -0.68 -2.11 6.35
N ILE A 67 -0.83 -3.40 5.99
CA ILE A 67 -1.71 -3.84 4.89
C ILE A 67 -3.18 -3.47 5.14
N ALA A 68 -3.67 -3.59 6.36
CA ALA A 68 -5.06 -3.25 6.68
C ALA A 68 -5.33 -1.74 6.55
N LYS A 69 -4.39 -0.91 7.02
CA LYS A 69 -4.45 0.54 6.82
C LYS A 69 -4.34 0.90 5.34
N ALA A 70 -3.40 0.29 4.61
CA ALA A 70 -3.21 0.49 3.18
C ALA A 70 -4.45 0.14 2.34
N LYS A 71 -5.18 -0.92 2.70
CA LYS A 71 -6.47 -1.25 2.07
C LYS A 71 -7.54 -0.20 2.32
N THR A 72 -7.55 0.40 3.50
CA THR A 72 -8.50 1.47 3.83
C THR A 72 -8.17 2.70 2.99
N LEU A 73 -6.90 3.10 2.97
CA LEU A 73 -6.42 4.19 2.13
C LEU A 73 -6.67 3.95 0.63
N GLU A 74 -6.51 2.72 0.14
CA GLU A 74 -6.84 2.36 -1.25
C GLU A 74 -8.31 2.62 -1.58
N ILE A 75 -9.24 2.33 -0.66
CA ILE A 75 -10.67 2.58 -0.83
C ILE A 75 -10.96 4.09 -0.85
N ASP A 76 -10.30 4.85 0.03
CA ASP A 76 -10.46 6.31 0.12
C ASP A 76 -9.92 6.98 -1.15
N ILE A 77 -8.73 6.59 -1.61
CA ILE A 77 -8.15 7.04 -2.88
C ILE A 77 -9.03 6.64 -4.04
N ALA A 78 -9.59 5.42 -4.06
CA ALA A 78 -10.50 4.99 -5.11
C ALA A 78 -11.75 5.87 -5.17
N SER A 79 -12.28 6.24 -4.01
CA SER A 79 -13.43 7.15 -3.89
C SER A 79 -13.07 8.55 -4.37
N TRP A 80 -11.90 9.05 -4.01
CA TRP A 80 -11.37 10.34 -4.50
C TRP A 80 -11.19 10.32 -6.03
N LEU A 81 -10.53 9.31 -6.59
CA LEU A 81 -10.37 9.13 -8.03
C LEU A 81 -11.71 9.10 -8.77
N ALA A 82 -12.70 8.38 -8.23
CA ALA A 82 -14.03 8.31 -8.82
C ALA A 82 -14.72 9.68 -8.88
N ARG A 83 -14.53 10.53 -7.86
CA ARG A 83 -15.04 11.92 -7.85
C ARG A 83 -14.40 12.78 -8.95
N HIS A 84 -13.18 12.45 -9.36
CA HIS A 84 -12.46 13.08 -10.46
C HIS A 84 -12.64 12.36 -11.81
N GLY A 85 -13.56 11.38 -11.90
CA GLY A 85 -13.85 10.65 -13.13
C GLY A 85 -12.77 9.63 -13.53
N GLN A 86 -11.88 9.27 -12.60
CA GLN A 86 -10.83 8.27 -12.80
C GLN A 86 -11.23 6.91 -12.23
N THR A 87 -10.54 5.86 -12.68
CA THR A 87 -10.73 4.48 -12.18
C THR A 87 -9.57 4.09 -11.28
N SER A 88 -9.88 3.45 -10.15
CA SER A 88 -8.87 2.88 -9.26
C SER A 88 -8.39 1.50 -9.77
N ILE A 89 -7.29 1.01 -9.21
CA ILE A 89 -6.92 -0.42 -9.29
C ILE A 89 -7.30 -1.06 -7.96
N SER A 90 -7.67 -2.33 -8.01
CA SER A 90 -7.63 -3.19 -6.82
C SER A 90 -6.32 -3.97 -6.81
N LEU A 91 -5.49 -3.73 -5.79
CA LEU A 91 -4.16 -4.30 -5.68
C LEU A 91 -4.18 -5.67 -4.98
N PRO A 92 -3.31 -6.60 -5.41
CA PRO A 92 -3.21 -7.93 -4.79
C PRO A 92 -2.44 -7.83 -3.48
N TRP A 93 -3.14 -7.56 -2.38
CA TRP A 93 -2.51 -7.52 -1.07
C TRP A 93 -2.10 -8.92 -0.57
N PRO A 94 -0.86 -9.09 -0.08
CA PRO A 94 -0.39 -10.38 0.42
C PRO A 94 -1.16 -10.78 1.69
N LYS A 95 -1.18 -12.08 1.93
CA LYS A 95 -1.85 -12.70 3.09
C LYS A 95 -0.86 -13.59 3.81
N ARG A 96 -1.00 -13.68 5.12
CA ARG A 96 -0.24 -14.65 5.91
C ARG A 96 -0.50 -16.05 5.37
N PRO A 97 0.55 -16.84 5.06
CA PRO A 97 0.36 -18.22 4.61
C PRO A 97 -0.46 -18.99 5.66
N SER A 98 -1.50 -19.68 5.18
CA SER A 98 -2.30 -20.56 6.04
C SER A 98 -1.41 -21.73 6.45
N ARG A 99 -1.27 -21.92 7.76
CA ARG A 99 -0.41 -22.91 8.38
C ARG A 99 -0.84 -24.34 8.06
#